data_AF-A0A809Y7D8-F1
#
_entry.id   AF-A0A809Y7D8-F1
#
_cell.length_a   1.000
_cell.length_b   1.000
_cell.length_c   1.000
_cell.angle_alpha   90.00
_cell.angle_beta   90.00
_cell.angle_gamma   90.00
#
_symmetry.space_group_name_H-M   'P 1'
#
loop_
_entity.id
_entity.type
_entity.pdbx_description
1 polymer ?
#
loop_
_entity_poly.entity_id
_entity_poly.type
_entity_poly.pdbx_seq_one_letter_code
_entity_poly.pdbx_strand_id
1 'polypeptide(L)'
;MVSQRAAEWISGTIELVWFILALSTIWLSIRTLNRRGHPTQVNVIWYAFSLIFVIRIAVAFAAYAEGYSSLSMFLDHELHISSEYTLRLHSWLTNIREEFVLVISIIVVAIAPQLLTYGLAGIFGCAKPPALVWYFEELAAWSLIKFLAALSAIVFEEAISPIGFQGESIGATPARQIVEAALILMSAFGLAVLQTQLMDIVEGRSKAAFTSTWATWIHRKATRNLTTVPGRSGQDPNKHCPANS
;
A
#
# COMPACT_ATOMS: atom_id res chain seq x y z
N MET A 1 26.85 38.87 -1.98
CA MET A 1 27.62 37.70 -2.46
C MET A 1 27.93 36.69 -1.35
N VAL A 2 28.52 37.07 -0.21
CA VAL A 2 28.79 36.12 0.90
C VAL A 2 27.50 35.47 1.45
N SER A 3 26.40 36.22 1.54
CA SER A 3 25.10 35.71 2.01
C SER A 3 24.48 34.65 1.11
N GLN A 4 24.64 34.74 -0.21
CA GLN A 4 24.08 33.77 -1.17
C GLN A 4 24.80 32.42 -1.10
N ARG A 5 26.14 32.44 -1.06
CA ARG A 5 26.93 31.21 -0.89
C ARG A 5 26.57 30.50 0.42
N ALA A 6 26.44 31.24 1.51
CA ALA A 6 26.04 30.65 2.79
C ALA A 6 24.66 29.97 2.72
N ALA A 7 23.69 30.58 2.02
CA ALA A 7 22.36 29.98 1.82
C ALA A 7 22.40 28.69 0.99
N GLU A 8 23.21 28.65 -0.08
CA GLU A 8 23.42 27.44 -0.90
C GLU A 8 24.01 26.28 -0.09
N TRP A 9 25.04 26.56 0.74
CA TRP A 9 25.62 25.56 1.63
C TRP A 9 24.60 25.02 2.64
N ILE A 10 23.82 25.90 3.27
CA ILE A 10 22.80 25.49 4.24
C ILE A 10 21.74 24.62 3.54
N SER A 11 21.24 25.02 2.37
CA SER A 11 20.27 24.22 1.60
C SER A 11 20.80 22.83 1.27
N GLY A 12 22.04 22.75 0.76
CA GLY A 12 22.67 21.47 0.41
C GLY A 12 22.87 20.55 1.62
N THR A 13 23.23 21.11 2.79
CA THR A 13 23.36 20.30 4.03
C THR A 13 22.01 19.77 4.49
N ILE A 14 20.94 20.55 4.38
CA ILE A 14 19.58 20.12 4.74
C ILE A 14 19.12 18.99 3.82
N GLU A 15 19.29 19.13 2.50
CA GLU A 15 18.97 18.09 1.52
C GLU A 15 19.72 16.78 1.81
N LEU A 16 21.02 16.87 2.11
CA LEU A 16 21.84 15.71 2.47
C LEU A 16 21.33 15.00 3.73
N VAL A 17 20.95 15.76 4.76
CA VAL A 17 20.40 15.20 6.01
C VAL A 17 19.09 14.45 5.72
N TRP A 18 18.19 15.04 4.94
CA TRP A 18 16.94 14.39 4.53
C TRP A 18 17.17 13.12 3.72
N PHE A 19 18.15 13.15 2.82
CA PHE A 19 18.52 11.99 2.01
C PHE A 19 19.05 10.83 2.89
N ILE A 20 19.96 11.12 3.83
CA ILE A 20 20.49 10.12 4.76
C ILE A 20 19.37 9.55 5.63
N LEU A 21 18.44 10.39 6.10
CA LEU A 21 17.28 9.96 6.88
C LEU A 21 16.37 9.05 6.05
N ALA A 22 16.11 9.39 4.79
CA ALA A 22 15.31 8.57 3.88
C ALA A 22 15.92 7.18 3.67
N LEU A 23 17.21 7.12 3.34
CA LEU A 23 17.92 5.85 3.15
C LEU A 23 17.95 5.01 4.42
N SER A 24 18.19 5.64 5.57
CA SER A 24 18.20 4.94 6.87
C SER A 24 16.85 4.32 7.18
N THR A 25 15.77 5.07 6.93
CA THR A 25 14.39 4.60 7.14
C THR A 25 14.01 3.49 6.18
N ILE A 26 14.36 3.58 4.90
CA ILE A 26 14.16 2.52 3.91
C ILE A 26 14.89 1.24 4.35
N TRP A 27 16.15 1.36 4.73
CA TRP A 27 16.95 0.23 5.21
C TRP A 27 16.35 -0.43 6.46
N LEU A 28 15.94 0.37 7.45
CA LEU A 28 15.28 -0.13 8.66
C LEU A 28 13.93 -0.79 8.33
N SER A 29 13.18 -0.25 7.37
CA SER A 29 11.89 -0.80 6.93
C SER A 29 12.07 -2.16 6.27
N ILE A 30 13.03 -2.29 5.35
CA ILE A 30 13.40 -3.56 4.71
C ILE A 30 13.82 -4.59 5.77
N ARG A 31 14.69 -4.20 6.70
CA ARG A 31 15.13 -5.08 7.79
C ARG A 31 13.96 -5.53 8.67
N THR A 32 13.02 -4.64 8.95
CA THR A 32 11.83 -4.93 9.78
C THR A 32 10.90 -5.90 9.07
N LEU A 33 10.57 -5.65 7.80
CA LEU A 33 9.71 -6.52 6.98
C LEU A 33 10.32 -7.91 6.82
N ASN A 34 11.63 -8.00 6.53
CA ASN A 34 12.32 -9.28 6.41
C ASN A 34 12.36 -10.06 7.72
N ARG A 35 12.60 -9.39 8.85
CA ARG A 35 12.60 -10.02 10.19
C ARG A 35 11.23 -10.57 10.59
N ARG A 36 10.15 -9.96 10.09
CA ARG A 36 8.77 -10.42 10.33
C ARG A 36 8.30 -11.50 9.34
N GLY A 37 9.15 -11.92 8.40
CA GLY A 37 8.77 -12.93 7.42
C GLY A 37 7.88 -12.41 6.30
N HIS A 38 7.95 -11.11 5.99
CA HIS A 38 7.23 -10.48 4.88
C HIS A 38 8.15 -10.02 3.73
N PRO A 39 9.07 -10.87 3.18
CA PRO A 39 9.97 -10.44 2.10
C PRO A 39 9.22 -10.13 0.80
N THR A 40 8.07 -10.78 0.57
CA THR A 40 7.23 -10.55 -0.61
C THR A 40 6.80 -9.08 -0.73
N GLN A 41 6.57 -8.42 0.40
CA GLN A 41 6.15 -7.02 0.44
C GLN A 41 7.25 -6.06 -0.01
N VAL A 42 8.49 -6.31 0.43
CA VAL A 42 9.68 -5.59 -0.05
C VAL A 42 9.81 -5.75 -1.56
N ASN A 43 9.65 -6.98 -2.06
CA ASN A 43 9.72 -7.28 -3.48
C ASN A 43 8.65 -6.53 -4.28
N VAL A 44 7.41 -6.47 -3.80
CA VAL A 44 6.33 -5.74 -4.49
C VAL A 44 6.65 -4.26 -4.66
N ILE A 45 7.15 -3.59 -3.60
CA ILE A 45 7.53 -2.17 -3.66
C ILE A 45 8.69 -1.99 -4.63
N TRP A 46 9.71 -2.84 -4.53
CA TRP A 46 10.88 -2.79 -5.41
C TRP A 46 10.51 -3.01 -6.88
N TYR A 47 9.68 -4.02 -7.18
CA TYR A 47 9.23 -4.28 -8.54
C TYR A 47 8.37 -3.15 -9.10
N ALA A 48 7.47 -2.55 -8.30
CA ALA A 48 6.68 -1.40 -8.75
C ALA A 48 7.58 -0.22 -9.11
N PHE A 49 8.54 0.11 -8.24
CA PHE A 49 9.52 1.16 -8.48
C PHE A 49 10.36 0.85 -9.74
N SER A 50 11.01 -0.32 -9.79
CA SER A 50 11.91 -0.69 -10.89
C SER A 50 11.20 -0.80 -12.23
N LEU A 51 9.97 -1.34 -12.27
CA LEU A 51 9.21 -1.48 -13.52
C LEU A 51 8.93 -0.11 -14.13
N ILE A 52 8.40 0.82 -13.34
CA ILE A 52 8.07 2.18 -13.81
C ILE A 52 9.35 2.93 -14.19
N PHE A 53 10.41 2.80 -13.39
CA PHE A 53 11.71 3.41 -13.68
C PHE A 53 12.30 2.92 -15.01
N VAL A 54 12.32 1.59 -15.23
CA VAL A 54 12.87 0.99 -16.46
C VAL A 54 12.03 1.40 -17.68
N ILE A 55 10.70 1.38 -17.57
CA ILE A 55 9.82 1.85 -18.66
C ILE A 55 10.14 3.30 -18.99
N ARG A 56 10.19 4.18 -17.99
CA ARG A 56 10.47 5.62 -18.19
C ARG A 56 11.84 5.85 -18.83
N ILE A 57 12.89 5.22 -18.31
CA ILE A 57 14.23 5.30 -18.90
C ILE A 57 14.26 4.76 -20.32
N ALA A 58 13.61 3.62 -20.60
CA ALA A 58 13.61 3.03 -21.94
C ALA A 58 12.95 3.97 -22.96
N VAL A 59 11.82 4.59 -22.60
CA VAL A 59 11.15 5.55 -23.49
C VAL A 59 11.95 6.85 -23.61
N ALA A 60 12.57 7.35 -22.53
CA ALA A 60 13.45 8.52 -22.58
C ALA A 60 14.67 8.28 -23.48
N PHE A 61 15.29 7.10 -23.38
CA PHE A 61 16.41 6.70 -24.22
C PHE A 61 16.01 6.58 -25.70
N ALA A 62 14.84 5.98 -25.99
CA ALA A 62 14.32 5.90 -27.35
C ALA A 62 14.06 7.30 -27.95
N ALA A 63 13.46 8.20 -27.18
CA ALA A 63 13.25 9.60 -27.60
C ALA A 63 14.57 10.31 -27.91
N TYR A 64 15.59 10.10 -27.07
CA TYR A 64 16.91 10.68 -27.29
C TYR A 64 17.62 10.10 -28.52
N ALA A 65 17.51 8.79 -28.75
CA ALA A 65 18.14 8.13 -29.90
C ALA A 65 17.64 8.67 -31.25
N GLU A 66 16.36 9.06 -31.30
CA GLU A 66 15.73 9.67 -32.48
C GLU A 66 15.94 11.21 -32.55
N GLY A 67 16.68 11.79 -31.60
CA GLY A 67 17.00 13.22 -31.60
C GLY A 67 15.89 14.14 -31.06
N TYR A 68 14.88 13.59 -30.38
CA TYR A 68 13.84 14.42 -29.76
C TYR A 68 14.34 15.05 -28.46
N SER A 69 14.04 16.34 -28.29
CA SER A 69 14.35 17.09 -27.06
C SER A 69 13.36 16.80 -25.92
N SER A 70 12.28 16.06 -26.14
CA SER A 70 11.37 15.69 -25.07
C SER A 70 10.64 14.40 -25.39
N LEU A 71 10.29 13.67 -24.32
CA LEU A 71 9.44 12.50 -24.38
C LEU A 71 8.07 12.81 -25.05
N SER A 72 7.50 13.98 -24.78
CA SER A 72 6.23 14.40 -25.37
C SER A 72 6.31 14.56 -26.89
N MET A 73 7.44 15.05 -27.42
CA MET A 73 7.65 15.22 -28.85
C MET A 73 7.81 13.86 -29.55
N PHE A 74 8.56 12.93 -28.94
CA PHE A 74 8.68 11.56 -29.43
C PHE A 74 7.33 10.83 -29.50
N LEU A 75 6.53 10.92 -28.43
CA LEU A 75 5.21 10.26 -28.37
C LEU A 75 4.21 10.86 -29.37
N ASP A 76 4.28 12.16 -29.63
CA ASP A 76 3.43 12.85 -30.61
C ASP A 76 3.80 12.48 -32.05
N HIS A 77 5.10 12.39 -32.35
CA HIS A 77 5.56 12.09 -33.71
C HIS A 77 5.45 10.61 -34.07
N GLU A 78 5.96 9.71 -33.23
CA GLU A 78 6.08 8.27 -33.56
C GLU A 78 4.80 7.48 -33.27
N LEU A 79 4.14 7.78 -32.16
CA LEU A 79 2.96 7.03 -31.71
C LEU A 79 1.64 7.73 -32.04
N HIS A 80 1.70 8.93 -32.63
CA HIS A 80 0.53 9.80 -32.86
C HIS A 80 -0.32 10.00 -31.60
N ILE A 81 0.30 9.90 -30.41
CA ILE A 81 -0.36 10.17 -29.14
C ILE A 81 -0.21 11.67 -28.91
N SER A 82 -1.32 12.40 -29.10
CA SER A 82 -1.29 13.85 -28.95
C SER A 82 -0.62 14.27 -27.63
N SER A 83 0.28 15.25 -27.72
CA SER A 83 0.96 15.83 -26.57
C SER A 83 0.02 16.21 -25.41
N GLU A 84 -1.23 16.56 -25.70
CA GLU A 84 -2.25 16.82 -24.68
C GLU A 84 -2.59 15.56 -23.85
N TYR A 85 -2.67 14.39 -24.49
CA TYR A 85 -2.91 13.13 -23.81
C TYR A 85 -1.73 12.71 -22.95
N THR A 86 -0.49 12.94 -23.40
CA THR A 86 0.70 12.60 -22.60
C THR A 86 0.80 13.48 -21.36
N LEU A 87 0.52 14.78 -21.48
CA LEU A 87 0.43 15.70 -20.35
C LEU A 87 -0.69 15.32 -19.38
N ARG A 88 -1.87 14.97 -19.89
CA ARG A 88 -2.98 14.49 -19.06
C ARG A 88 -2.62 13.21 -18.32
N LEU A 89 -2.03 12.22 -19.01
CA LEU A 89 -1.62 10.96 -18.41
C LEU A 89 -0.55 11.18 -17.34
N HIS A 90 0.46 12.01 -17.62
CA HIS A 90 1.49 12.37 -16.65
C HIS A 90 0.88 13.08 -15.43
N SER A 91 -0.02 14.05 -15.67
CA SER A 91 -0.72 14.74 -14.57
C SER A 91 -1.54 13.77 -13.73
N TRP A 92 -2.21 12.80 -14.34
CA TRP A 92 -3.01 11.80 -13.63
C TRP A 92 -2.14 10.85 -12.81
N LEU A 93 -1.03 10.38 -13.38
CA LEU A 93 -0.06 9.49 -12.71
C LEU A 93 0.70 10.16 -11.56
N THR A 94 0.77 11.49 -11.54
CA THR A 94 1.49 12.27 -10.51
C THR A 94 0.56 12.99 -9.53
N ASN A 95 -0.75 12.96 -9.74
CA ASN A 95 -1.71 13.66 -8.89
C ASN A 95 -2.02 12.87 -7.62
N ILE A 96 -1.18 13.09 -6.60
CA ILE A 96 -1.33 12.47 -5.29
C ILE A 96 -2.70 12.73 -4.65
N ARG A 97 -3.31 13.89 -4.91
CA ARG A 97 -4.62 14.26 -4.36
C ARG A 97 -5.71 13.38 -4.94
N GLU A 98 -5.71 13.14 -6.25
CA GLU A 98 -6.70 12.26 -6.89
C GLU A 98 -6.55 10.82 -6.41
N GLU A 99 -5.31 10.33 -6.23
CA GLU A 99 -5.09 9.00 -5.69
C GLU A 99 -5.60 8.88 -4.25
N PHE A 100 -5.33 9.87 -3.38
CA PHE A 100 -5.88 9.88 -2.02
C PHE A 100 -7.41 9.91 -2.01
N VAL A 101 -8.03 10.70 -2.90
CA VAL A 101 -9.49 10.74 -3.04
C VAL A 101 -10.02 9.37 -3.47
N LEU A 102 -9.35 8.69 -4.40
CA LEU A 102 -9.72 7.34 -4.84
C LEU A 102 -9.62 6.34 -3.68
N VAL A 103 -8.51 6.31 -2.96
CA VAL A 103 -8.28 5.41 -1.81
C VAL A 103 -9.32 5.66 -0.72
N ILE A 104 -9.57 6.92 -0.35
CA ILE A 104 -10.59 7.29 0.65
C ILE A 104 -11.98 6.90 0.15
N SER A 105 -12.29 7.08 -1.13
CA SER A 105 -13.59 6.71 -1.69
C SER A 105 -13.83 5.21 -1.58
N ILE A 106 -12.81 4.37 -1.87
CA ILE A 106 -12.90 2.92 -1.69
C ILE A 106 -13.17 2.57 -0.23
N ILE A 107 -12.43 3.18 0.70
CA ILE A 107 -12.61 2.95 2.15
C ILE A 107 -14.03 3.36 2.58
N VAL A 108 -14.48 4.57 2.24
CA VAL A 108 -15.79 5.08 2.64
C VAL A 108 -16.91 4.24 2.06
N VAL A 109 -16.86 3.90 0.77
CA VAL A 109 -17.91 3.13 0.10
C VAL A 109 -17.94 1.67 0.58
N ALA A 110 -16.78 1.05 0.82
CA ALA A 110 -16.72 -0.38 1.14
C ALA A 110 -16.76 -0.67 2.66
N ILE A 111 -16.07 0.13 3.47
CA ILE A 111 -15.88 -0.13 4.90
C ILE A 111 -16.97 0.54 5.75
N ALA A 112 -17.35 1.79 5.45
CA ALA A 112 -18.29 2.52 6.30
C ALA A 112 -19.67 1.84 6.43
N PRO A 113 -20.30 1.31 5.35
CA PRO A 113 -21.58 0.61 5.48
C PRO A 113 -21.49 -0.64 6.37
N GLN A 114 -20.36 -1.35 6.31
CA GLN A 114 -20.13 -2.56 7.12
C GLN A 114 -19.94 -2.21 8.59
N LEU A 115 -19.15 -1.18 8.90
CA LEU A 115 -18.96 -0.71 10.27
C LEU A 115 -20.26 -0.18 10.88
N LEU A 116 -21.06 0.54 10.10
CA LEU A 116 -22.38 1.01 10.54
C LEU A 116 -23.31 -0.17 10.86
N THR A 117 -23.37 -1.17 9.98
CA THR A 117 -24.18 -2.39 10.20
C THR A 117 -23.70 -3.16 11.41
N TYR A 118 -22.38 -3.27 11.60
CA TYR A 118 -21.79 -3.91 12.78
C TYR A 118 -22.15 -3.17 14.07
N GLY A 119 -22.05 -1.84 14.08
CA GLY A 119 -22.43 -1.01 15.22
C GLY A 119 -23.90 -1.15 15.58
N LEU A 120 -24.79 -1.06 14.58
CA LEU A 120 -26.23 -1.25 14.77
C LEU A 120 -26.55 -2.66 15.29
N ALA A 121 -25.97 -3.71 14.71
CA ALA A 121 -26.15 -5.08 15.21
C ALA A 121 -25.59 -5.28 16.62
N GLY A 122 -24.55 -4.52 17.00
CA GLY A 122 -23.93 -4.54 18.31
C GLY A 122 -24.86 -4.04 19.41
N ILE A 123 -25.64 -3.00 19.11
CA ILE A 123 -26.67 -2.47 20.02
C ILE A 123 -27.72 -3.55 20.36
N PHE A 124 -28.01 -4.45 19.43
CA PHE A 124 -28.96 -5.55 19.63
C PHE A 124 -28.31 -6.86 20.14
N GLY A 125 -27.00 -6.87 20.41
CA GLY A 125 -26.29 -8.07 20.84
C GLY A 125 -26.15 -9.16 19.77
N CYS A 126 -26.42 -8.84 18.50
CA CYS A 126 -26.40 -9.77 17.37
C CYS A 126 -25.20 -9.55 16.44
N ALA A 127 -24.23 -8.71 16.82
CA ALA A 127 -23.10 -8.35 15.98
C ALA A 127 -22.20 -9.54 15.66
N LYS A 128 -21.92 -9.73 14.37
CA LYS A 128 -20.86 -10.59 13.86
C LYS A 128 -19.74 -9.72 13.27
N PRO A 129 -18.46 -10.05 13.50
CA PRO A 129 -17.36 -9.23 12.99
C PRO A 129 -17.45 -9.10 11.46
N PRO A 130 -17.17 -7.90 10.90
CA PRO A 130 -17.25 -7.69 9.46
C PRO A 130 -16.11 -8.42 8.74
N ALA A 131 -16.46 -9.33 7.83
CA ALA A 131 -15.47 -10.17 7.15
C ALA A 131 -14.74 -9.44 6.01
N LEU A 132 -15.38 -8.47 5.35
CA LEU A 132 -14.84 -7.85 4.13
C LEU A 132 -14.01 -6.59 4.38
N VAL A 133 -14.18 -5.93 5.53
CA VAL A 133 -13.42 -4.70 5.88
C VAL A 133 -11.92 -4.90 5.72
N TRP A 134 -11.43 -6.07 6.12
CA TRP A 134 -10.03 -6.43 6.06
C TRP A 134 -9.45 -6.45 4.65
N TYR A 135 -10.16 -7.09 3.71
CA TYR A 135 -9.73 -7.18 2.32
C TYR A 135 -9.69 -5.81 1.66
N PHE A 136 -10.65 -4.93 1.96
CA PHE A 136 -10.69 -3.59 1.41
C PHE A 136 -9.62 -2.67 2.00
N GLU A 137 -9.33 -2.80 3.30
CA GLU A 137 -8.24 -2.07 3.95
C GLU A 137 -6.89 -2.48 3.36
N GLU A 138 -6.64 -3.78 3.23
CA GLU A 138 -5.41 -4.31 2.63
C GLU A 138 -5.28 -3.86 1.16
N LEU A 139 -6.35 -3.95 0.37
CA LEU A 139 -6.36 -3.49 -1.01
C LEU A 139 -6.05 -2.00 -1.12
N ALA A 140 -6.70 -1.17 -0.31
CA ALA A 140 -6.52 0.28 -0.29
C ALA A 140 -5.08 0.65 0.10
N ALA A 141 -4.56 0.06 1.19
CA ALA A 141 -3.19 0.30 1.63
C ALA A 141 -2.17 -0.11 0.56
N TRP A 142 -2.31 -1.29 -0.04
CA TRP A 142 -1.40 -1.75 -1.09
C TRP A 142 -1.48 -0.95 -2.38
N SER A 143 -2.65 -0.44 -2.74
CA SER A 143 -2.79 0.46 -3.89
C SER A 143 -1.98 1.74 -3.69
N LEU A 144 -2.12 2.39 -2.52
CA LEU A 144 -1.38 3.60 -2.17
C LEU A 144 0.14 3.36 -2.10
N ILE A 145 0.58 2.25 -1.51
CA ILE A 145 2.01 1.89 -1.43
C ILE A 145 2.61 1.74 -2.84
N LYS A 146 1.91 1.06 -3.75
CA LYS A 146 2.37 0.89 -5.14
C LYS A 146 2.39 2.21 -5.91
N PHE A 147 1.37 3.04 -5.71
CA PHE A 147 1.34 4.38 -6.29
C PHE A 147 2.55 5.22 -5.85
N LEU A 148 2.85 5.27 -4.55
CA LEU A 148 4.00 6.01 -4.05
C LEU A 148 5.34 5.46 -4.59
N ALA A 149 5.47 4.14 -4.69
CA ALA A 149 6.66 3.52 -5.29
C ALA A 149 6.82 3.91 -6.78
N ALA A 150 5.72 3.89 -7.54
CA ALA A 150 5.70 4.32 -8.94
C ALA A 150 6.01 5.81 -9.09
N LEU A 151 5.42 6.66 -8.24
CA LEU A 151 5.64 8.11 -8.24
C LEU A 151 7.11 8.44 -7.93
N SER A 152 7.70 7.77 -6.94
CA SER A 152 9.12 7.91 -6.64
C SER A 152 10.00 7.59 -7.84
N ALA A 153 9.68 6.54 -8.60
CA ALA A 153 10.41 6.17 -9.81
C ALA A 153 10.32 7.24 -10.91
N ILE A 154 9.15 7.87 -11.09
CA ILE A 154 8.95 8.97 -12.05
C ILE A 154 9.81 10.18 -11.66
N VAL A 155 9.72 10.62 -10.41
CA VAL A 155 10.48 11.77 -9.91
C VAL A 155 11.99 11.50 -9.95
N PHE A 156 12.41 10.27 -9.66
CA PHE A 156 13.82 9.88 -9.71
C PHE A 156 14.37 9.89 -11.15
N GLU A 157 13.59 9.42 -12.12
CA GLU A 157 13.97 9.46 -13.54
C GLU A 157 14.07 10.90 -14.04
N GLU A 158 13.11 11.76 -13.68
CA GLU A 158 13.14 13.18 -14.02
C GLU A 158 14.38 13.89 -13.48
N ALA A 159 14.90 13.47 -12.33
CA ALA A 159 16.13 14.01 -11.77
C ALA A 159 17.40 13.58 -12.51
N ILE A 160 17.39 12.39 -13.12
CA ILE A 160 18.55 11.79 -13.80
C ILE A 160 18.57 12.13 -15.29
N SER A 161 17.40 12.27 -15.92
CA SER A 161 17.28 12.51 -17.36
C SER A 161 18.10 13.72 -17.88
N PRO A 162 18.20 14.87 -17.18
CA PRO A 162 19.00 16.01 -17.65
C PRO A 162 20.49 15.71 -17.55
N ILE A 163 20.92 14.96 -16.54
CA ILE A 163 22.33 14.60 -16.33
C ILE A 163 22.87 13.74 -17.48
N GLY A 164 22.01 12.93 -18.10
CA GLY A 164 22.38 12.02 -19.19
C GLY A 164 22.19 12.56 -20.60
N PHE A 165 21.19 13.42 -20.83
CA PHE A 165 20.69 13.68 -22.20
C PHE A 165 20.62 15.14 -22.61
N GLN A 166 20.56 16.10 -21.67
CA GLN A 166 20.46 17.52 -22.00
C GLN A 166 21.46 18.29 -21.14
N GLY A 167 22.56 18.73 -21.75
CA GLY A 167 23.60 19.54 -21.11
C GLY A 167 23.17 20.92 -20.60
N GLU A 168 21.87 21.18 -20.41
CA GLU A 168 21.30 22.44 -19.93
C GLU A 168 20.41 22.23 -18.70
N SER A 169 20.86 22.74 -17.56
CA SER A 169 20.18 22.62 -16.26
C SER A 169 19.05 23.63 -16.11
N ILE A 170 17.82 23.25 -16.43
CA ILE A 170 16.63 24.09 -16.18
C ILE A 170 16.14 23.92 -14.74
N GLY A 171 16.49 24.89 -13.89
CA GLY A 171 15.63 25.41 -12.81
C GLY A 171 15.61 24.69 -11.46
N ALA A 172 15.79 23.38 -11.39
CA ALA A 172 15.91 22.64 -10.13
C ALA A 172 17.23 21.87 -10.07
N THR A 173 17.90 21.89 -8.91
CA THR A 173 19.09 21.04 -8.72
C THR A 173 18.62 19.58 -8.77
N PRO A 174 19.21 18.72 -9.62
CA PRO A 174 18.83 17.30 -9.69
C PRO A 174 18.94 16.61 -8.33
N ALA A 175 19.84 17.10 -7.46
CA ALA A 175 19.96 16.68 -6.07
C ALA A 175 18.62 16.77 -5.31
N ARG A 176 17.90 17.89 -5.39
CA ARG A 176 16.65 18.08 -4.67
C ARG A 176 15.57 17.09 -5.11
N GLN A 177 15.44 16.87 -6.42
CA GLN A 177 14.47 15.89 -6.95
C GLN A 177 14.82 14.45 -6.54
N ILE A 178 16.11 14.10 -6.47
CA ILE A 178 16.56 12.81 -5.92
C ILE A 178 16.14 12.67 -4.45
N VAL A 179 16.29 13.72 -3.64
CA VAL A 179 15.85 13.71 -2.23
C VAL A 179 14.33 13.57 -2.15
N GLU A 180 13.57 14.30 -2.95
CA GLU A 180 12.11 14.19 -3.02
C GLU A 180 11.67 12.77 -3.40
N ALA A 181 12.27 12.17 -4.44
CA ALA A 181 12.01 10.79 -4.82
C ALA A 181 12.33 9.81 -3.68
N ALA A 182 13.45 9.98 -2.98
CA ALA A 182 13.84 9.15 -1.85
C ALA A 182 12.86 9.26 -0.67
N LEU A 183 12.34 10.46 -0.38
CA LEU A 183 11.32 10.69 0.65
C LEU A 183 9.99 10.03 0.29
N ILE A 184 9.57 10.09 -0.97
CA ILE A 184 8.36 9.40 -1.45
C ILE A 184 8.52 7.88 -1.31
N LEU A 185 9.68 7.32 -1.69
CA LEU A 185 9.97 5.89 -1.53
C LEU A 185 10.00 5.49 -0.06
N MET A 186 10.59 6.33 0.80
CA MET A 186 10.58 6.16 2.24
C MET A 186 9.15 6.06 2.77
N SER A 187 8.23 6.92 2.31
CA SER A 187 6.82 6.85 2.70
C SER A 187 6.16 5.53 2.28
N ALA A 188 6.44 5.02 1.08
CA ALA A 188 5.93 3.73 0.62
C ALA A 188 6.36 2.57 1.54
N PHE A 189 7.65 2.50 1.89
CA PHE A 189 8.18 1.51 2.81
C PHE A 189 7.65 1.67 4.24
N GLY A 190 7.54 2.91 4.72
CA GLY A 190 6.98 3.22 6.04
C GLY A 190 5.52 2.76 6.17
N LEU A 191 4.71 3.01 5.15
CA LEU A 191 3.32 2.55 5.10
C LEU A 191 3.21 1.01 5.05
N ALA A 192 4.10 0.32 4.34
CA ALA A 192 4.12 -1.14 4.34
C ALA A 192 4.46 -1.74 5.72
N VAL A 193 5.41 -1.14 6.43
CA VAL A 193 5.72 -1.52 7.82
C VAL A 193 4.53 -1.25 8.75
N LEU A 194 3.87 -0.10 8.59
CA LEU A 194 2.69 0.22 9.39
C LEU A 194 1.55 -0.77 9.11
N GLN A 195 1.29 -1.08 7.84
CA GLN A 195 0.26 -2.03 7.44
C GLN A 195 0.53 -3.41 8.04
N THR A 196 1.74 -3.95 7.93
CA THR A 196 2.08 -5.25 8.55
C THR A 196 1.91 -5.25 10.05
N GLN A 197 2.32 -4.17 10.73
CA GLN A 197 2.12 -4.05 12.18
C GLN A 197 0.65 -4.07 12.57
N LEU A 198 -0.21 -3.37 11.82
CA LEU A 198 -1.65 -3.40 12.04
C LEU A 198 -2.20 -4.82 11.84
N MET A 199 -1.73 -5.54 10.82
CA MET A 199 -2.14 -6.91 10.53
C MET A 199 -1.72 -7.91 11.61
N ASP A 200 -0.49 -7.83 12.09
CA ASP A 200 -0.02 -8.65 13.21
C ASP A 200 -0.84 -8.39 14.49
N ILE A 201 -1.19 -7.14 14.77
CA ILE A 201 -1.97 -6.76 15.96
C ILE A 201 -3.40 -7.31 15.86
N VAL A 202 -4.05 -7.15 14.70
CA VAL A 202 -5.42 -7.61 14.48
C VAL A 202 -5.50 -9.13 14.55
N GLU A 203 -4.57 -9.84 13.91
CA GLU A 203 -4.50 -11.30 13.97
C GLU A 203 -4.18 -11.81 15.38
N GLY A 204 -3.24 -11.16 16.07
CA GLY A 204 -2.89 -11.48 17.45
C GLY A 204 -4.07 -11.35 18.40
N ARG A 205 -4.86 -10.28 18.25
CA ARG A 205 -6.10 -10.08 19.02
C ARG A 205 -7.17 -11.10 18.66
N SER A 206 -7.32 -11.47 17.40
CA SER A 206 -8.27 -12.50 16.96
C SER A 206 -7.97 -13.86 17.62
N LYS A 207 -6.70 -14.28 17.61
CA LYS A 207 -6.26 -15.51 18.27
C LYS A 207 -6.46 -15.45 19.79
N ALA A 208 -6.12 -14.34 20.44
CA ALA A 208 -6.31 -14.17 21.88
C ALA A 208 -7.79 -14.12 22.30
N ALA A 209 -8.66 -13.48 21.51
CA ALA A 209 -10.09 -13.43 21.75
C ALA A 209 -10.72 -14.82 21.59
N PHE A 210 -10.30 -15.58 20.58
CA PHE A 210 -10.75 -16.96 20.34
C PHE A 210 -10.29 -17.93 21.44
N THR A 211 -9.05 -17.78 21.94
CA THR A 211 -8.55 -18.59 23.05
C THR A 211 -9.02 -18.12 24.42
N SER A 212 -9.57 -16.90 24.53
CA SER A 212 -10.08 -16.40 25.79
C SER A 212 -11.18 -17.34 26.32
N THR A 213 -10.98 -17.77 27.56
CA THR A 213 -11.82 -18.69 28.32
C THR A 213 -13.30 -18.27 28.34
N TRP A 214 -13.59 -17.00 28.04
CA TRP A 214 -14.93 -16.43 28.01
C TRP A 214 -15.76 -16.90 26.80
N ALA A 215 -15.18 -16.97 25.60
CA ALA A 215 -15.90 -17.45 24.42
C ALA A 215 -16.23 -18.94 24.53
N THR A 216 -15.28 -19.74 25.03
CA THR A 216 -15.49 -21.16 25.34
C THR A 216 -16.45 -21.36 26.52
N TRP A 217 -16.46 -20.45 27.51
CA TRP A 217 -17.41 -20.47 28.61
C TRP A 217 -18.84 -20.13 28.16
N ILE A 218 -19.04 -19.10 27.33
CA ILE A 218 -20.35 -18.76 26.76
C ILE A 218 -20.86 -19.92 25.90
N HIS A 219 -20.01 -20.47 25.01
CA HIS A 219 -20.41 -21.61 24.18
C HIS A 219 -20.81 -22.81 25.05
N ARG A 220 -20.05 -23.14 26.10
CA ARG A 220 -20.43 -24.18 27.08
C ARG A 220 -21.73 -23.89 27.81
N LYS A 221 -22.01 -22.62 28.13
CA LYS A 221 -23.21 -22.24 28.86
C LYS A 221 -24.46 -22.27 27.95
N ALA A 222 -24.31 -21.86 26.70
CA ALA A 222 -25.36 -21.91 25.69
C ALA A 222 -25.73 -23.35 25.30
N THR A 223 -24.74 -24.25 25.13
CA THR A 223 -25.01 -25.65 24.78
C THR A 223 -25.53 -26.48 25.96
N ARG A 224 -25.23 -26.11 27.21
CA ARG A 224 -25.73 -26.80 28.42
C ARG A 224 -27.25 -26.78 28.56
N ASN A 225 -27.93 -25.77 28.02
CA ASN A 225 -29.39 -25.64 28.13
C ASN A 225 -30.16 -26.31 26.98
N LEU A 226 -29.48 -26.76 25.93
CA LEU A 226 -30.11 -27.44 24.79
C LEU A 226 -30.19 -28.97 24.99
N THR A 227 -29.42 -29.53 25.91
CA THR A 227 -29.48 -30.98 26.23
C THR A 227 -30.57 -31.36 27.22
N THR A 228 -31.18 -30.39 27.91
CA THR A 228 -32.40 -30.65 28.68
C THR A 228 -33.61 -30.55 27.76
N VAL A 229 -33.77 -31.53 26.86
CA VAL A 229 -35.07 -31.81 26.25
C VAL A 229 -35.88 -32.54 27.31
N PRO A 230 -36.86 -31.89 27.97
CA PRO A 230 -37.75 -32.58 28.90
C PRO A 230 -38.76 -33.35 28.03
N GLY A 231 -38.58 -34.66 27.89
CA GLY A 231 -39.61 -35.49 27.26
C GLY A 231 -39.18 -36.62 26.34
N ARG A 232 -38.04 -37.27 26.56
CA ARG A 232 -37.77 -38.59 25.94
C ARG A 232 -37.49 -39.67 26.98
N SER A 233 -38.45 -39.83 27.89
CA SER A 233 -38.64 -41.08 28.62
C SER A 233 -39.20 -42.12 27.65
N GLY A 234 -38.42 -43.16 27.34
CA GLY A 234 -38.94 -44.35 26.69
C GLY A 234 -38.67 -44.44 25.19
N GLN A 235 -37.43 -44.70 24.80
CA GLN A 235 -37.20 -45.44 23.58
C GLN A 235 -36.04 -46.41 23.82
N ASP A 236 -36.42 -47.66 24.05
CA ASP A 236 -35.56 -48.81 24.30
C ASP A 236 -34.52 -49.00 23.18
N PRO A 237 -33.21 -49.05 23.48
CA PRO A 237 -32.17 -49.25 22.46
C PRO A 237 -32.09 -50.69 21.91
N ASN A 238 -33.01 -51.59 22.27
CA ASN A 238 -32.95 -53.01 21.90
C ASN A 238 -33.80 -53.44 20.68
N LYS A 239 -34.39 -52.52 19.92
CA LYS A 239 -35.10 -52.90 18.67
C LYS A 239 -34.15 -53.11 17.50
N HIS A 240 -33.71 -54.37 17.41
CA HIS A 240 -33.25 -55.15 16.25
C HIS A 240 -33.13 -54.42 14.90
N CYS A 241 -31.89 -54.38 14.37
CA CYS A 241 -31.66 -54.43 12.93
C CYS A 241 -31.62 -55.89 12.48
N PRO A 242 -32.49 -56.35 11.56
CA PRO A 242 -32.31 -57.61 10.88
C PRO A 242 -31.14 -57.51 9.90
N ALA A 243 -30.25 -58.50 9.96
CA ALA A 243 -29.21 -58.71 8.97
C ALA A 243 -29.87 -59.13 7.65
N ASN A 244 -29.69 -58.32 6.60
CA ASN A 244 -29.99 -58.74 5.24
C ASN A 244 -28.69 -59.25 4.58
N SER A 245 -28.80 -60.53 4.21
CA SER A 245 -28.00 -61.31 3.26
C SER A 245 -27.91 -60.68 1.88
#